data_AF-A0A9E2L8Z0-F1
#
_entry.id   AF-A0A9E2L8Z0-F1
#
_cell.length_a   1.000
_cell.length_b   1.000
_cell.length_c   1.000
_cell.angle_alpha   90.00
_cell.angle_beta   90.00
_cell.angle_gamma   90.00
#
_symmetry.space_group_name_H-M   'P 1'
#
loop_
_entity.id
_entity.type
_entity.pdbx_description
1 polymer ?
#
loop_
_entity_poly.entity_id
_entity_poly.type
_entity_poly.pdbx_seq_one_letter_code
_entity_poly.pdbx_strand_id
1 'polypeptide(L)'
;MREEYIIRRKFGKKEPFTVPENYFADFADRLMNELPEKNAPVVHQPAARIRHLRYWLATAAVVCSVAMTGAWIYLKQISASKTPVASVSVEHDINVTPETESVYMEDMLDYALVDNSEIAMYLTGSN
;
A
#
# COMPACT_ATOMS: atom_id res chain seq x y z
N MET A 1 39.73 -36.82 33.96
CA MET A 1 40.69 -36.88 35.09
C MET A 1 41.19 -35.49 35.54
N ARG A 2 42.00 -34.73 34.76
CA ARG A 2 42.53 -33.41 35.19
C ARG A 2 41.43 -32.35 35.40
N GLU A 3 40.42 -32.33 34.55
CA GLU A 3 39.32 -31.35 34.59
C GLU A 3 38.43 -31.52 35.83
N GLU A 4 38.06 -32.76 36.17
CA GLU A 4 37.31 -33.08 37.38
C GLU A 4 38.04 -32.63 38.66
N TYR A 5 39.37 -32.72 38.69
CA TYR A 5 40.19 -32.22 39.81
C TYR A 5 40.10 -30.69 39.94
N ILE A 6 40.15 -29.96 38.83
CA ILE A 6 40.03 -28.49 38.80
C ILE A 6 38.63 -28.06 39.28
N ILE A 7 37.59 -28.75 38.80
CA ILE A 7 36.20 -28.47 39.18
C ILE A 7 35.98 -28.73 40.67
N ARG A 8 36.40 -29.89 41.19
CA ARG A 8 36.28 -30.23 42.62
C ARG A 8 37.09 -29.30 43.52
N ARG A 9 38.26 -28.85 43.08
CA ARG A 9 39.09 -27.90 43.84
C ARG A 9 38.49 -26.50 43.88
N LYS A 10 37.86 -26.03 42.80
CA LYS A 10 37.29 -24.69 42.71
C LYS A 10 35.87 -24.59 43.30
N PHE A 11 35.02 -25.56 43.04
CA PHE A 11 33.58 -25.51 43.37
C PHE A 11 33.17 -26.51 44.47
N GLY A 12 34.09 -27.37 44.92
CA GLY A 12 33.80 -28.41 45.90
C GLY A 12 32.98 -29.56 45.31
N LYS A 13 32.37 -30.36 46.19
CA LYS A 13 31.46 -31.47 45.85
C LYS A 13 29.98 -31.09 46.00
N LYS A 14 29.69 -29.80 46.14
CA LYS A 14 28.30 -29.32 46.25
C LYS A 14 27.67 -29.41 44.87
N GLU A 15 26.48 -29.99 44.78
CA GLU A 15 25.71 -30.02 43.54
C GLU A 15 25.33 -28.57 43.19
N PRO A 16 25.87 -28.00 42.11
CA PRO A 16 25.63 -26.59 41.79
C PRO A 16 24.24 -26.37 41.18
N PHE A 17 23.58 -27.43 40.75
CA PHE A 17 22.26 -27.41 40.14
C PHE A 17 21.32 -28.28 40.96
N THR A 18 20.57 -27.65 41.85
CA THR A 18 19.46 -28.31 42.54
C THR A 18 18.17 -27.68 42.02
N VAL A 19 17.26 -28.53 41.60
CA VAL A 19 15.94 -28.09 41.15
C VAL A 19 15.06 -27.89 42.39
N PRO A 20 14.25 -26.82 42.45
CA PRO A 20 13.27 -26.66 43.53
C PRO A 20 12.36 -27.88 43.67
N GLU A 21 11.89 -28.14 44.88
CA GLU A 21 10.90 -29.20 45.11
C GLU A 21 9.66 -28.97 44.22
N ASN A 22 9.14 -30.05 43.64
CA ASN A 22 7.98 -30.06 42.75
C ASN A 22 8.09 -29.22 41.46
N TYR A 23 9.28 -28.78 41.05
CA TYR A 23 9.47 -28.06 39.78
C TYR A 23 8.97 -28.85 38.55
N PHE A 24 9.31 -30.14 38.46
CA PHE A 24 8.83 -30.97 37.35
C PHE A 24 7.45 -31.60 37.62
N ALA A 25 7.07 -31.77 38.89
CA ALA A 25 5.78 -32.34 39.26
C ALA A 25 4.63 -31.43 38.83
N ASP A 26 4.74 -30.12 39.10
CA ASP A 26 3.68 -29.15 38.81
C ASP A 26 3.87 -28.46 37.45
N PHE A 27 4.88 -28.85 36.67
CA PHE A 27 5.20 -28.20 35.39
C PHE A 27 4.05 -28.31 34.39
N ALA A 28 3.45 -29.49 34.26
CA ALA A 28 2.35 -29.72 33.33
C ALA A 28 1.12 -28.88 33.71
N ASP A 29 0.81 -28.76 35.00
CA ASP A 29 -0.31 -27.97 35.50
C ASP A 29 -0.08 -26.47 35.29
N ARG A 30 1.14 -25.98 35.57
CA ARG A 30 1.53 -24.60 35.25
C ARG A 30 1.42 -24.31 33.77
N LEU A 31 1.93 -25.21 32.92
CA LEU A 31 1.84 -25.06 31.47
C LEU A 31 0.38 -24.99 31.00
N MET A 32 -0.49 -25.86 31.50
CA MET A 32 -1.91 -25.86 31.14
C MET A 32 -2.66 -24.62 31.61
N ASN A 33 -2.27 -24.04 32.75
CA ASN A 33 -2.84 -22.81 33.27
C ASN A 33 -2.31 -21.55 32.57
N GLU A 34 -1.06 -21.58 32.10
CA GLU A 34 -0.45 -20.48 31.33
C GLU A 34 -0.84 -20.50 29.85
N LEU A 35 -1.32 -21.64 29.34
CA LEU A 35 -1.86 -21.70 28.00
C LEU A 35 -3.07 -20.77 27.91
N PRO A 36 -3.11 -19.84 26.93
CA PRO A 36 -4.30 -19.05 26.71
C PRO A 36 -5.47 -20.02 26.50
N GLU A 37 -6.61 -19.73 27.14
CA GLU A 37 -7.83 -20.49 26.90
C GLU A 37 -7.98 -20.64 25.38
N LYS A 38 -8.25 -21.86 24.91
CA LYS A 38 -8.42 -22.22 23.49
C LYS A 38 -9.59 -21.50 22.79
N ASN A 39 -10.02 -20.37 23.31
CA ASN A 39 -10.78 -19.35 22.63
C ASN A 39 -9.85 -18.67 21.62
N ALA A 40 -9.47 -19.43 20.58
CA ALA A 40 -9.01 -18.83 19.34
C ALA A 40 -9.96 -17.67 19.03
N PRO A 41 -9.45 -16.47 18.68
CA PRO A 41 -10.32 -15.35 18.37
C PRO A 41 -11.30 -15.85 17.33
N VAL A 42 -12.59 -15.84 17.67
CA VAL A 42 -13.64 -16.20 16.74
C VAL A 42 -13.53 -15.16 15.64
N VAL A 43 -12.82 -15.52 14.57
CA VAL A 43 -12.77 -14.69 13.36
C VAL A 43 -14.20 -14.66 12.90
N HIS A 44 -14.90 -13.57 13.22
CA HIS A 44 -16.25 -13.33 12.79
C HIS A 44 -16.20 -13.24 11.27
N GLN A 45 -16.39 -14.37 10.61
CA GLN A 45 -16.54 -14.40 9.17
C GLN A 45 -17.76 -13.53 8.87
N PRO A 46 -17.62 -12.46 8.09
CA PRO A 46 -18.76 -11.62 7.76
C PRO A 46 -19.81 -12.52 7.12
N ALA A 47 -21.01 -12.52 7.70
CA ALA A 47 -22.12 -13.35 7.22
C ALA A 47 -22.25 -13.19 5.71
N ALA A 48 -22.48 -14.29 4.98
CA ALA A 48 -22.51 -14.32 3.51
C ALA A 48 -23.39 -13.19 2.90
N ARG A 49 -24.44 -12.78 3.62
CA ARG A 49 -25.33 -11.66 3.27
C ARG A 49 -24.60 -10.32 3.12
N ILE A 50 -23.61 -10.03 3.97
CA ILE A 50 -22.80 -8.80 3.93
C ILE A 50 -21.92 -8.80 2.66
N ARG A 51 -21.38 -9.95 2.29
CA ARG A 51 -20.59 -10.10 1.06
C ARG A 51 -21.43 -9.84 -0.19
N HIS A 52 -22.65 -10.39 -0.26
CA HIS A 52 -23.55 -10.12 -1.38
C HIS A 52 -23.93 -8.64 -1.45
N LEU A 53 -24.23 -7.99 -0.33
CA LEU A 53 -24.59 -6.57 -0.30
C LEU A 53 -23.45 -5.67 -0.83
N ARG A 54 -22.19 -5.99 -0.50
CA ARG A 54 -21.02 -5.27 -1.02
C ARG A 54 -20.90 -5.36 -2.54
N TYR A 55 -21.19 -6.53 -3.13
CA TYR A 55 -21.17 -6.68 -4.58
C TYR A 55 -22.32 -5.91 -5.25
N TRP A 56 -23.53 -5.95 -4.69
CA TRP A 56 -24.65 -5.16 -5.22
C TRP A 56 -24.38 -3.65 -5.18
N LEU A 57 -23.79 -3.16 -4.09
CA LEU A 57 -23.41 -1.76 -3.97
C LEU A 57 -22.34 -1.36 -5.00
N ALA A 58 -21.34 -2.21 -5.22
CA ALA A 58 -20.31 -1.99 -6.23
C ALA A 58 -20.89 -1.93 -7.65
N THR A 59 -21.76 -2.88 -8.02
CA THR A 59 -22.41 -2.89 -9.33
C THR A 59 -23.30 -1.66 -9.51
N ALA A 60 -24.07 -1.27 -8.49
CA ALA A 60 -24.90 -0.07 -8.55
C ALA A 60 -24.06 1.20 -8.78
N ALA A 61 -22.92 1.34 -8.10
CA ALA A 61 -22.03 2.49 -8.27
C ALA A 61 -21.50 2.62 -9.71
N VAL A 62 -21.10 1.50 -10.34
CA VAL A 62 -20.60 1.49 -11.73
C VAL A 62 -21.73 1.83 -12.72
N VAL A 63 -22.92 1.28 -12.53
CA VAL A 63 -24.06 1.58 -13.41
C VAL A 63 -24.44 3.06 -13.31
N CYS A 64 -24.48 3.62 -12.10
CA CYS A 64 -24.78 5.03 -11.89
C CYS A 64 -23.71 5.94 -12.51
N SER A 65 -22.42 5.61 -12.40
CA SER A 65 -21.36 6.44 -12.98
C SER A 65 -21.39 6.46 -14.51
N VAL A 66 -21.63 5.30 -15.15
CA VAL A 66 -21.80 5.19 -16.60
C VAL A 66 -23.05 5.93 -17.07
N ALA A 67 -24.18 5.79 -16.35
CA ALA A 67 -25.41 6.48 -16.69
C ALA A 67 -25.28 8.01 -16.56
N MET A 68 -24.63 8.50 -15.49
CA MET A 68 -24.39 9.94 -15.29
C MET A 68 -23.47 10.52 -16.35
N THR A 69 -22.36 9.86 -16.65
CA THR A 69 -21.42 10.31 -17.71
C THR A 69 -22.07 10.27 -19.08
N GLY A 70 -22.82 9.21 -19.40
CA GLY A 70 -23.59 9.12 -20.65
C GLY A 70 -24.66 10.22 -20.78
N ALA A 71 -25.43 10.47 -19.72
CA ALA A 71 -26.44 11.54 -19.71
C ALA A 71 -25.80 12.93 -19.86
N TRP A 72 -24.65 13.15 -19.23
CA TRP A 72 -23.93 14.43 -19.32
C TRP A 72 -23.41 14.69 -20.74
N ILE A 73 -22.83 13.67 -21.39
CA ILE A 73 -22.38 13.77 -22.79
C ILE A 73 -23.56 14.00 -23.74
N TYR A 74 -24.65 13.26 -23.55
CA TYR A 74 -25.87 13.40 -24.36
C TYR A 74 -26.47 14.80 -24.24
N LEU A 75 -26.50 15.37 -23.03
CA LEU A 75 -26.97 16.73 -22.81
C LEU A 75 -26.04 17.78 -23.46
N LYS A 76 -24.72 17.62 -23.37
CA LYS A 76 -23.76 18.49 -24.08
C LYS A 76 -23.97 18.44 -25.60
N GLN A 77 -24.23 17.26 -26.16
CA GLN A 77 -24.46 17.10 -27.59
C GLN A 77 -25.76 17.77 -28.06
N ILE A 78 -26.85 17.66 -27.28
CA ILE A 78 -28.10 18.37 -27.56
C ILE A 78 -27.89 19.89 -27.48
N SER A 79 -27.19 20.37 -26.46
CA SER A 79 -26.90 21.81 -26.29
C SER A 79 -25.97 22.36 -27.38
N ALA A 80 -24.99 21.57 -27.84
CA ALA A 80 -24.09 21.96 -28.94
C ALA A 80 -24.82 22.09 -30.29
N SER A 81 -25.95 21.39 -30.48
CA SER A 81 -26.76 21.52 -31.70
C SER A 81 -27.67 22.76 -31.72
N LYS A 82 -27.78 23.51 -30.62
CA LYS A 82 -28.77 24.59 -30.45
C LYS A 82 -28.23 26.01 -30.28
N THR A 83 -26.93 26.27 -30.49
CA THR A 83 -26.39 27.62 -30.29
C THR A 83 -25.52 28.10 -31.45
N PRO A 84 -25.89 29.19 -32.16
CA PRO A 84 -25.00 29.88 -33.08
C PRO A 84 -23.93 30.66 -32.30
N VAL A 85 -22.72 30.57 -32.83
CA VAL A 85 -21.44 31.28 -32.59
C VAL A 85 -21.38 32.50 -31.64
N ALA A 86 -20.27 32.48 -30.89
CA ALA A 86 -19.41 33.59 -30.41
C ALA A 86 -19.76 34.28 -29.07
N SER A 87 -18.98 33.96 -28.04
CA SER A 87 -17.94 34.88 -27.53
C SER A 87 -17.04 34.18 -26.51
N VAL A 88 -15.77 34.57 -26.54
CA VAL A 88 -14.66 34.11 -25.72
C VAL A 88 -14.90 34.45 -24.25
N SER A 89 -14.81 33.45 -23.38
CA SER A 89 -14.46 33.62 -21.98
C SER A 89 -13.31 32.66 -21.69
N VAL A 90 -12.12 33.23 -21.50
CA VAL A 90 -10.96 32.55 -20.94
C VAL A 90 -11.30 32.27 -19.48
N GLU A 91 -11.66 31.02 -19.18
CA GLU A 91 -11.73 30.52 -17.82
C GLU A 91 -10.73 29.37 -17.71
N HIS A 92 -9.69 29.63 -16.91
CA HIS A 92 -8.59 28.73 -16.63
C HIS A 92 -9.08 27.65 -15.66
N ASP A 93 -9.61 26.56 -16.22
CA ASP A 93 -9.93 25.36 -15.46
C ASP A 93 -8.96 24.27 -15.91
N ILE A 94 -8.03 23.89 -15.02
CA ILE A 94 -6.98 22.91 -15.28
C ILE A 94 -7.62 21.52 -15.29
N ASN A 95 -8.31 21.19 -16.38
CA ASN A 95 -8.71 19.84 -16.70
C ASN A 95 -7.58 19.22 -17.52
N VAL A 96 -6.61 18.60 -16.85
CA VAL A 96 -5.49 17.88 -17.49
C VAL A 96 -6.09 16.73 -18.31
N THR A 97 -6.26 16.97 -19.60
CA THR A 97 -6.59 15.95 -20.59
C THR A 97 -5.29 15.33 -21.13
N PRO A 98 -5.31 14.07 -21.58
CA PRO A 98 -4.10 13.41 -22.12
C PRO A 98 -3.51 14.14 -23.32
N GLU A 99 -4.33 14.86 -24.09
CA GLU A 99 -3.85 15.76 -25.17
C GLU A 99 -3.11 17.02 -24.68
N THR A 100 -3.28 17.45 -23.42
CA THR A 100 -2.44 18.53 -22.84
C THR A 100 -1.12 17.99 -22.33
N GLU A 101 -1.10 16.79 -21.74
CA GLU A 101 0.11 16.14 -21.26
C GLU A 101 1.10 15.87 -22.41
N SER A 102 0.62 15.48 -23.61
CA SER A 102 1.48 15.32 -24.79
C SER A 102 2.12 16.64 -25.25
N VAL A 103 1.38 17.75 -25.19
CA VAL A 103 1.92 19.09 -25.56
C VAL A 103 2.95 19.58 -24.54
N TYR A 104 2.73 19.34 -23.24
CA TYR A 104 3.72 19.65 -22.20
C TYR A 104 4.92 18.70 -22.23
N MET A 105 4.72 17.42 -22.56
CA MET A 105 5.82 16.46 -22.73
C MET A 105 6.68 16.81 -23.94
N GLU A 106 6.10 17.26 -25.05
CA GLU A 106 6.84 17.59 -26.28
C GLU A 106 7.81 18.76 -26.05
N ASP A 107 7.38 19.83 -25.38
CA ASP A 107 8.26 20.96 -25.01
C ASP A 107 9.32 20.55 -23.96
N MET A 108 9.00 19.64 -23.04
CA MET A 108 9.98 19.08 -22.09
C MET A 108 10.99 18.12 -22.74
N LEU A 109 10.57 17.40 -23.79
CA LEU A 109 11.38 16.39 -24.47
C LEU A 109 12.54 17.05 -25.24
N ASP A 110 12.32 18.25 -25.78
CA ASP A 110 13.36 19.05 -26.45
C ASP A 110 14.52 19.37 -25.49
N TYR A 111 14.24 19.71 -24.23
CA TYR A 111 15.28 19.92 -23.21
C TYR A 111 15.93 18.62 -22.72
N ALA A 112 15.17 17.52 -22.70
CA ALA A 112 15.68 16.21 -22.27
C ALA A 112 16.58 15.55 -23.32
N LEU A 113 16.46 15.94 -24.59
CA LEU A 113 17.24 15.40 -25.69
C LEU A 113 18.59 16.10 -25.91
N VAL A 114 18.86 17.18 -25.18
CA VAL A 114 20.16 17.87 -25.19
C VAL A 114 21.24 16.91 -24.68
N ASP A 115 22.15 16.49 -25.57
CA ASP A 115 23.22 15.55 -25.22
C ASP A 115 24.36 16.25 -24.47
N ASN A 116 25.07 15.50 -23.63
CA ASN A 116 26.18 16.03 -22.83
C ASN A 116 27.31 16.61 -23.71
N SER A 117 27.47 16.08 -24.93
CA SER A 117 28.43 16.58 -25.91
C SER A 117 28.09 17.99 -26.40
N GLU A 118 26.80 18.28 -26.58
CA GLU A 118 26.28 19.59 -26.99
C GLU A 118 26.49 20.63 -25.87
N ILE A 119 26.25 20.24 -24.61
CA ILE A 119 26.53 21.07 -23.43
C ILE A 119 28.03 21.42 -23.34
N ALA A 120 28.92 20.44 -23.57
CA ALA A 120 30.36 20.66 -23.55
C ALA A 120 30.82 21.62 -24.66
N MET A 121 30.21 21.55 -25.85
CA MET A 121 30.51 22.46 -26.95
C MET A 121 30.17 23.91 -26.60
N TYR A 122 28.99 24.12 -26.00
CA TYR A 122 28.53 25.45 -25.57
C TYR A 122 29.43 26.04 -24.48
N LEU A 123 29.88 25.22 -23.53
CA LEU A 123 30.76 25.63 -22.43
C LEU A 123 32.21 25.90 -22.87
N THR A 124 32.68 25.21 -23.91
CA THR A 124 34.07 25.34 -24.37
C THR A 124 34.25 26.49 -25.38
N GLY A 125 33.18 27.19 -25.76
CA GLY A 125 33.25 28.43 -26.56
C GLY A 125 33.92 28.27 -27.91
N SER A 126 34.00 27.04 -28.41
CA SER A 126 34.48 26.73 -29.75
C SER A 126 33.29 26.78 -30.70
N ASN A 127 33.11 27.93 -31.35
CA ASN A 127 32.17 28.10 -32.46
C ASN A 127 32.65 27.33 -33.70
#